data_AF-A0A6I6EY35-F1
#
_entry.id   AF-A0A6I6EY35-F1
#
_cell.length_a   1.000
_cell.length_b   1.000
_cell.length_c   1.000
_cell.angle_alpha   90.00
_cell.angle_beta   90.00
_cell.angle_gamma   90.00
#
_symmetry.space_group_name_H-M   'P 1'
#
loop_
_entity.id
_entity.type
_entity.pdbx_description
1 polymer ?
#
loop_
_entity_poly.entity_id
_entity_poly.type
_entity_poly.pdbx_seq_one_letter_code
_entity_poly.pdbx_strand_id
1 'polypeptide(L)'
;MRKTQRLTLMALLVAQGLVLHIFERMLPVPFITPGAKLGLTNIITLIALYMFDFNEVFFIIVLRIILATLIGGSLSNFLYSMAGGILSFLAMYTLKKVGKDNVSIIGISMVGAVFHNIGQIIVAGLVIENAMIVTYLPVLVIAAVGTGFFIGLTAKYLLPFLKKITL
;
A
#
# COMPACT_ATOMS: atom_id res chain seq x y z
N MET A 1 0.91 25.12 -4.44
CA MET A 1 -0.16 24.88 -3.46
C MET A 1 0.06 25.68 -2.19
N ARG A 2 -1.00 26.25 -1.61
CA ARG A 2 -0.94 26.81 -0.24
C ARG A 2 -0.77 25.68 0.78
N LYS A 3 -0.10 25.96 1.91
CA LYS A 3 0.16 24.96 2.97
C LYS A 3 -1.12 24.26 3.45
N THR A 4 -2.21 25.01 3.62
CA THR A 4 -3.52 24.49 4.03
C THR A 4 -4.10 23.52 3.01
N GLN A 5 -4.08 23.86 1.72
CA GLN A 5 -4.56 22.98 0.65
C GLN A 5 -3.77 21.65 0.60
N ARG A 6 -2.45 21.71 0.79
CA ARG A 6 -1.58 20.52 0.81
C ARG A 6 -1.95 19.61 1.98
N LEU A 7 -2.10 20.17 3.17
CA LEU A 7 -2.55 19.44 4.36
C LEU A 7 -3.93 18.81 4.17
N THR A 8 -4.89 19.54 3.61
CA THR A 8 -6.25 19.03 3.33
C THR A 8 -6.20 17.83 2.38
N LEU A 9 -5.38 17.86 1.33
CA LEU A 9 -5.25 16.72 0.42
C LEU A 9 -4.59 15.51 1.08
N MET A 10 -3.57 15.71 1.92
CA MET A 10 -3.00 14.61 2.70
C MET A 10 -4.06 13.96 3.59
N ALA A 11 -4.87 14.77 4.28
CA ALA A 11 -5.96 14.28 5.12
C ALA A 11 -7.02 13.52 4.31
N LEU A 12 -7.39 14.00 3.12
CA LEU A 12 -8.32 13.31 2.22
C LEU A 12 -7.77 11.97 1.74
N LEU A 13 -6.48 11.89 1.38
CA LEU A 13 -5.84 10.62 1.01
C LEU A 13 -5.82 9.63 2.18
N VAL A 14 -5.53 10.10 3.40
CA VAL A 14 -5.61 9.26 4.61
C VAL A 14 -7.04 8.74 4.78
N ALA A 15 -8.06 9.60 4.71
CA ALA A 15 -9.46 9.22 4.84
C ALA A 15 -9.89 8.20 3.77
N GLN A 16 -9.54 8.43 2.51
CA GLN A 16 -9.81 7.48 1.42
C GLN A 16 -9.09 6.14 1.65
N GLY A 17 -7.87 6.17 2.18
CA GLY A 17 -7.13 4.97 2.56
C GLY A 17 -7.81 4.16 3.66
N LEU A 18 -8.43 4.83 4.62
CA LEU A 18 -9.23 4.18 5.66
C LEU A 18 -10.49 3.53 5.10
N VAL A 19 -11.19 4.24 4.20
CA VAL A 19 -12.36 3.71 3.50
C VAL A 19 -11.97 2.44 2.73
N LEU A 20 -10.90 2.50 1.93
CA LEU A 20 -10.41 1.32 1.19
C LEU A 20 -10.00 0.16 2.09
N HIS A 21 -9.41 0.42 3.25
CA HIS A 21 -9.08 -0.61 4.24
C HIS A 21 -10.33 -1.27 4.82
N ILE A 22 -11.39 -0.50 5.09
CA ILE A 22 -12.67 -1.04 5.56
C ILE A 22 -13.30 -1.91 4.46
N PHE A 23 -13.38 -1.39 3.22
CA PHE A 23 -13.90 -2.14 2.07
C PHE A 23 -13.14 -3.44 1.84
N GLU A 24 -11.81 -3.40 1.89
CA GLU A 24 -10.97 -4.60 1.75
C GLU A 24 -11.29 -5.68 2.77
N ARG A 25 -11.61 -5.30 4.01
CA ARG A 25 -12.00 -6.25 5.07
C ARG A 25 -13.38 -6.85 4.88
N MET A 26 -14.28 -6.16 4.15
CA MET A 26 -15.62 -6.64 3.88
C MET A 26 -15.66 -7.64 2.73
N LEU A 27 -14.61 -7.69 1.90
CA LEU A 27 -14.54 -8.62 0.78
C LEU A 27 -14.30 -10.06 1.29
N PRO A 28 -15.17 -11.02 0.95
CA PRO A 28 -14.99 -12.43 1.31
C PRO A 28 -13.98 -13.08 0.35
N VAL A 29 -12.71 -12.67 0.45
CA VAL A 29 -11.63 -13.24 -0.35
C VAL A 29 -11.11 -14.48 0.39
N PRO A 30 -10.92 -15.63 -0.28
CA PRO A 30 -10.26 -16.79 0.34
C PRO A 30 -8.79 -16.45 0.56
N PHE A 31 -8.49 -15.85 1.70
CA PHE A 31 -7.13 -15.43 2.03
C PHE A 31 -6.26 -16.67 2.23
N ILE A 32 -5.25 -16.79 1.37
CA ILE A 32 -4.35 -17.94 1.26
C ILE A 32 -3.45 -18.06 2.51
N THR A 33 -3.23 -16.96 3.23
CA THR A 33 -2.44 -16.92 4.47
C THR A 33 -3.01 -15.92 5.49
N PRO A 34 -2.76 -16.14 6.80
CA PRO A 34 -3.10 -15.18 7.83
C PRO A 34 -2.49 -13.80 7.55
N GLY A 35 -3.33 -12.77 7.47
CA GLY A 35 -2.89 -11.40 7.21
C GLY A 35 -2.75 -11.01 5.74
N ALA A 36 -2.88 -11.95 4.79
CA ALA A 36 -2.93 -11.61 3.38
C ALA A 36 -4.13 -10.68 3.11
N LYS A 37 -3.88 -9.63 2.33
CA LYS A 37 -4.88 -8.66 1.89
C LYS A 37 -4.69 -8.41 0.40
N LEU A 38 -5.69 -7.83 -0.26
CA LEU A 38 -5.58 -7.47 -1.67
C LEU A 38 -4.55 -6.35 -1.90
N GLY A 39 -4.30 -5.54 -0.88
CA GLY A 39 -3.46 -4.35 -0.94
C GLY A 39 -4.20 -3.15 -1.51
N LEU A 40 -5.55 -3.06 -1.42
CA LEU A 40 -6.31 -1.94 -1.99
C LEU A 40 -5.84 -0.59 -1.45
N THR A 41 -5.40 -0.56 -0.20
CA THR A 41 -4.83 0.64 0.43
C THR A 41 -3.56 1.14 -0.27
N ASN A 42 -2.84 0.29 -1.02
CA ASN A 42 -1.66 0.68 -1.80
C ASN A 42 -2.02 1.62 -2.96
N ILE A 43 -3.28 1.70 -3.41
CA ILE A 43 -3.73 2.72 -4.37
C ILE A 43 -3.37 4.11 -3.84
N ILE A 44 -3.67 4.37 -2.56
CA ILE A 44 -3.37 5.66 -1.91
C ILE A 44 -1.88 5.88 -1.78
N THR A 45 -1.13 4.84 -1.42
CA THR A 45 0.33 4.93 -1.33
C THR A 45 0.94 5.30 -2.68
N LEU A 46 0.47 4.66 -3.77
CA LEU A 46 0.95 4.90 -5.12
C LEU A 46 0.57 6.32 -5.59
N ILE A 47 -0.68 6.75 -5.36
CA ILE A 47 -1.12 8.12 -5.67
C ILE A 47 -0.29 9.15 -4.91
N ALA A 48 -0.12 8.95 -3.60
CA ALA A 48 0.66 9.84 -2.74
C ALA A 48 2.12 9.95 -3.23
N LEU A 49 2.74 8.83 -3.63
CA LEU A 49 4.09 8.78 -4.19
C LEU A 49 4.27 9.69 -5.42
N TYR A 50 3.21 9.95 -6.19
CA TYR A 50 3.25 10.80 -7.38
C TYR A 50 2.77 12.24 -7.16
N MET A 51 2.27 12.56 -5.97
CA MET A 51 1.72 13.88 -5.63
C MET A 51 2.51 14.61 -4.52
N PHE A 52 3.20 13.87 -3.66
CA PHE A 52 3.84 14.41 -2.45
C PHE A 52 5.31 13.99 -2.35
N ASP A 53 6.04 14.64 -1.45
CA ASP A 53 7.43 14.33 -1.16
C ASP A 53 7.54 13.13 -0.21
N PHE A 54 8.72 12.50 -0.15
CA PHE A 54 8.96 11.26 0.61
C PHE A 54 8.41 11.31 2.04
N ASN A 55 8.71 12.38 2.78
CA ASN A 55 8.30 12.54 4.18
C ASN A 55 6.78 12.59 4.36
N GLU A 56 6.08 13.22 3.43
CA GLU A 56 4.63 13.35 3.48
C GLU A 56 3.94 12.04 3.12
N VAL A 57 4.46 11.32 2.12
CA VAL A 57 3.95 10.00 1.76
C VAL A 57 4.14 9.03 2.94
N PHE A 58 5.31 9.05 3.56
CA PHE A 58 5.59 8.27 4.76
C PHE A 58 4.60 8.60 5.88
N PHE A 59 4.36 9.88 6.14
CA PHE A 59 3.38 10.33 7.14
C PHE A 59 1.96 9.85 6.82
N ILE A 60 1.50 9.97 5.57
CA ILE A 60 0.19 9.47 5.13
C ILE A 60 0.06 7.97 5.42
N ILE A 61 1.08 7.17 5.08
CA ILE A 61 1.04 5.72 5.28
C ILE A 61 0.96 5.37 6.77
N VAL A 62 1.85 5.94 7.58
CA VAL A 62 1.91 5.66 9.03
C VAL A 62 0.61 6.08 9.71
N LEU A 63 0.12 7.30 9.42
CA LEU A 63 -1.11 7.80 10.01
C LEU A 63 -2.31 6.93 9.61
N ARG A 64 -2.42 6.55 8.33
CA ARG A 64 -3.46 5.63 7.85
C ARG A 64 -3.39 4.29 8.60
N ILE A 65 -2.21 3.70 8.77
CA ILE A 65 -2.06 2.40 9.43
C ILE A 65 -2.47 2.48 10.91
N ILE A 66 -2.06 3.53 11.62
CA ILE A 66 -2.45 3.75 13.02
C ILE A 66 -3.98 3.88 13.12
N LEU A 67 -4.58 4.77 12.34
CA LEU A 67 -6.03 5.00 12.36
C LEU A 67 -6.82 3.75 11.94
N ALA A 68 -6.35 3.02 10.93
CA ALA A 68 -6.95 1.77 10.46
C ALA A 68 -6.95 0.66 11.53
N THR A 69 -5.92 0.66 12.39
CA THR A 69 -5.85 -0.24 13.55
C THR A 69 -6.81 0.21 14.64
N LEU A 70 -6.93 1.50 14.92
CA LEU A 70 -7.84 2.01 15.95
C LEU A 70 -9.33 1.77 15.61
N ILE A 71 -9.70 1.84 14.33
CA ILE A 71 -11.10 1.67 13.88
C ILE A 71 -11.59 0.21 14.00
N GLY A 72 -10.69 -0.76 14.14
CA GLY A 72 -11.11 -2.16 14.35
C GLY A 72 -10.04 -3.18 13.98
N GLY A 73 -8.76 -2.85 14.13
CA GLY A 73 -7.65 -3.77 13.94
C GLY A 73 -7.17 -4.40 15.24
N SER A 74 -6.40 -5.49 15.09
CA SER A 74 -5.64 -6.11 16.15
C SER A 74 -4.18 -5.67 16.08
N LEU A 75 -3.41 -5.96 17.14
CA LEU A 75 -1.97 -5.71 17.15
C LEU A 75 -1.27 -6.45 16.00
N SER A 76 -1.64 -7.71 15.72
CA SER A 76 -1.09 -8.47 14.59
C SER A 76 -1.37 -7.78 13.24
N ASN A 77 -2.61 -7.29 13.04
CA ASN A 77 -2.97 -6.54 11.83
C ASN A 77 -2.15 -5.26 11.67
N PHE A 78 -1.87 -4.56 12.77
CA PHE A 78 -1.01 -3.39 12.78
C PHE A 78 0.41 -3.74 12.35
N LEU A 79 1.01 -4.77 12.95
CA LEU A 79 2.37 -5.20 12.64
C LEU A 79 2.51 -5.64 11.17
N TYR A 80 1.54 -6.40 10.66
CA TYR A 80 1.52 -6.82 9.25
C TYR A 80 1.40 -5.62 8.31
N SER A 81 0.47 -4.70 8.58
CA SER A 81 0.28 -3.52 7.73
C SER A 81 1.44 -2.52 7.83
N MET A 82 2.12 -2.44 8.97
CA MET A 82 3.31 -1.61 9.14
C MET A 82 4.47 -2.15 8.32
N ALA A 83 4.81 -3.43 8.49
CA ALA A 83 5.92 -4.04 7.75
C ALA A 83 5.65 -4.09 6.25
N GLY A 84 4.49 -4.60 5.83
CA GLY A 84 4.09 -4.63 4.43
C GLY A 84 4.00 -3.23 3.82
N GLY A 85 3.35 -2.29 4.51
CA GLY A 85 3.16 -0.93 4.02
C GLY A 85 4.46 -0.14 3.86
N ILE A 86 5.36 -0.20 4.84
CA ILE A 86 6.66 0.48 4.77
C ILE A 86 7.55 -0.16 3.71
N LEU A 87 7.65 -1.49 3.69
CA LEU A 87 8.51 -2.19 2.73
C LEU A 87 8.03 -1.95 1.29
N SER A 88 6.72 -1.99 1.07
CA SER A 88 6.07 -1.63 -0.20
C SER A 88 6.41 -0.21 -0.64
N PHE A 89 6.26 0.77 0.26
CA PHE A 89 6.57 2.17 -0.02
C PHE A 89 8.04 2.38 -0.36
N LEU A 90 8.96 1.80 0.40
CA LEU A 90 10.39 1.90 0.14
C LEU A 90 10.74 1.28 -1.22
N ALA A 91 10.22 0.11 -1.54
CA ALA A 91 10.44 -0.54 -2.83
C ALA A 91 9.93 0.33 -3.99
N MET A 92 8.71 0.85 -3.89
CA MET A 92 8.13 1.73 -4.90
C MET A 92 8.91 3.04 -5.07
N TYR A 93 9.28 3.69 -3.96
CA TYR A 93 10.06 4.93 -3.99
C TYR A 93 11.42 4.72 -4.64
N THR A 94 12.12 3.66 -4.25
CA THR A 94 13.46 3.33 -4.77
C THR A 94 13.37 3.03 -6.26
N LEU A 95 12.41 2.19 -6.68
CA LEU A 95 12.21 1.86 -8.08
C LEU A 95 11.83 3.07 -8.93
N LYS A 96 10.94 3.94 -8.43
CA LYS A 96 10.59 5.19 -9.11
C LYS A 96 11.82 6.11 -9.27
N LYS A 97 12.66 6.21 -8.24
CA LYS A 97 13.85 7.08 -8.25
C LYS A 97 14.95 6.56 -9.19
N VAL A 98 15.20 5.25 -9.18
CA VAL A 98 16.23 4.60 -9.99
C VAL A 98 15.77 4.44 -11.44
N GLY A 99 14.54 3.96 -11.63
CA GLY A 99 13.95 3.67 -12.94
C GLY A 99 13.54 4.91 -13.74
N LYS A 100 13.30 6.06 -13.06
CA LYS A 100 12.87 7.31 -13.68
C LYS A 100 11.71 7.09 -14.66
N ASP A 101 11.85 7.53 -15.91
CA ASP A 101 10.83 7.43 -16.96
C ASP A 101 10.78 6.06 -17.66
N ASN A 102 11.73 5.17 -17.36
CA ASN A 102 11.79 3.83 -17.95
C ASN A 102 10.86 2.83 -17.28
N VAL A 103 10.23 3.22 -16.15
CA VAL A 103 9.35 2.32 -15.38
C VAL A 103 7.95 2.89 -15.31
N SER A 104 6.97 2.08 -15.72
CA SER A 104 5.56 2.48 -15.68
C SER A 104 5.02 2.51 -14.25
N ILE A 105 3.98 3.34 -14.03
CA ILE A 105 3.20 3.36 -12.78
C ILE A 105 2.71 1.96 -12.40
N ILE A 106 2.32 1.16 -13.39
CA ILE A 106 1.84 -0.22 -13.20
C ILE A 106 2.99 -1.11 -12.70
N GLY A 107 4.18 -1.00 -13.30
CA GLY A 107 5.38 -1.71 -12.84
C GLY A 107 5.76 -1.38 -11.39
N ILE A 108 5.73 -0.09 -11.04
CA ILE A 108 5.97 0.37 -9.66
C ILE A 108 4.93 -0.24 -8.71
N SER A 109 3.65 -0.24 -9.09
CA SER A 109 2.59 -0.85 -8.29
C SER A 109 2.77 -2.36 -8.08
N MET A 110 3.11 -3.11 -9.13
CA MET A 110 3.36 -4.56 -9.04
C MET A 110 4.51 -4.87 -8.07
N VAL A 111 5.62 -4.13 -8.16
CA VAL A 111 6.73 -4.27 -7.21
C VAL A 111 6.29 -3.89 -5.80
N GLY A 112 5.54 -2.80 -5.65
CA GLY A 112 4.95 -2.42 -4.37
C GLY A 112 4.09 -3.53 -3.76
N ALA A 113 3.23 -4.17 -4.54
CA ALA A 113 2.36 -5.24 -4.07
C ALA A 113 3.16 -6.48 -3.63
N VAL A 114 4.20 -6.87 -4.39
CA VAL A 114 5.08 -7.98 -4.03
C VAL A 114 5.79 -7.71 -2.70
N PHE A 115 6.42 -6.54 -2.56
CA PHE A 115 7.12 -6.17 -1.33
C PHE A 115 6.17 -5.95 -0.14
N HIS A 116 4.91 -5.60 -0.40
CA HIS A 116 3.88 -5.58 0.64
C HIS A 116 3.67 -6.98 1.22
N ASN A 117 3.46 -7.98 0.36
CA ASN A 117 3.25 -9.36 0.80
C ASN A 117 4.50 -9.95 1.47
N ILE A 118 5.70 -9.62 0.97
CA ILE A 118 6.97 -10.02 1.62
C ILE A 118 7.03 -9.48 3.06
N GLY A 119 6.76 -8.18 3.25
CA GLY A 119 6.78 -7.57 4.57
C GLY A 119 5.76 -8.18 5.54
N GLN A 120 4.56 -8.50 5.03
CA GLN A 120 3.54 -9.19 5.81
C GLN A 120 3.97 -10.62 6.21
N ILE A 121 4.50 -11.41 5.27
CA ILE A 121 4.94 -12.79 5.54
C ILE A 121 6.06 -12.81 6.58
N ILE A 122 7.04 -11.91 6.48
CA ILE A 122 8.16 -11.86 7.43
C ILE A 122 7.62 -11.71 8.86
N VAL A 123 6.72 -10.74 9.07
CA VAL A 123 6.15 -10.51 10.40
C VAL A 123 5.16 -11.59 10.79
N ALA A 124 4.38 -12.14 9.86
CA ALA A 124 3.48 -13.26 10.15
C ALA A 124 4.24 -14.49 10.63
N GLY A 125 5.39 -14.80 10.02
CA GLY A 125 6.28 -15.89 10.46
C GLY A 125 6.85 -15.67 11.86
N LEU A 126 7.15 -14.42 12.23
CA LEU A 126 7.60 -14.05 13.57
C LEU A 126 6.47 -14.14 14.60
N VAL A 127 5.25 -13.69 14.26
CA VAL A 127 4.10 -13.67 15.18
C VAL A 127 3.51 -15.07 15.39
N ILE A 128 3.50 -15.91 14.36
CA ILE A 128 2.98 -17.30 14.41
C ILE A 128 4.09 -18.29 14.81
N GLU A 129 5.33 -17.81 14.94
CA GLU A 129 6.53 -18.62 15.22
C GLU A 129 6.70 -19.81 14.25
N ASN A 130 6.29 -19.61 12.99
CA ASN A 130 6.32 -20.65 11.97
C ASN A 130 6.92 -20.13 10.66
N ALA A 131 8.19 -20.47 10.43
CA ALA A 131 8.92 -20.11 9.22
C ALA A 131 8.35 -20.76 7.94
N MET A 132 7.57 -21.84 8.05
CA MET A 132 6.95 -22.51 6.91
C MET A 132 5.94 -21.62 6.19
N ILE A 133 5.49 -20.52 6.79
CA ILE A 133 4.61 -19.55 6.13
C ILE A 133 5.24 -18.91 4.87
N VAL A 134 6.58 -18.92 4.78
CA VAL A 134 7.31 -18.46 3.57
C VAL A 134 7.00 -19.35 2.36
N THR A 135 6.56 -20.60 2.55
CA THR A 135 6.19 -21.49 1.42
C THR A 135 4.97 -21.00 0.63
N TYR A 136 4.15 -20.11 1.20
CA TYR A 136 3.04 -19.46 0.51
C TYR A 136 3.47 -18.30 -0.38
N LEU A 137 4.71 -17.82 -0.26
CA LEU A 137 5.22 -16.65 -0.97
C LEU A 137 5.12 -16.76 -2.50
N PRO A 138 5.42 -17.91 -3.16
CA PRO A 138 5.23 -18.03 -4.61
C PRO A 138 3.80 -17.75 -5.07
N VAL A 139 2.81 -18.27 -4.34
CA VAL A 139 1.39 -18.05 -4.63
C VAL A 139 1.00 -16.60 -4.36
N LEU A 140 1.47 -16.03 -3.24
CA LEU A 140 1.23 -14.63 -2.91
C LEU A 140 1.89 -13.65 -3.89
N VAL A 141 3.03 -14.00 -4.49
CA VAL A 141 3.68 -13.18 -5.52
C VAL A 141 2.84 -13.16 -6.79
N ILE A 142 2.32 -14.30 -7.24
CA ILE A 142 1.42 -14.37 -8.40
C ILE A 142 0.17 -13.51 -8.15
N ALA A 143 -0.44 -13.66 -6.97
CA ALA A 143 -1.59 -12.84 -6.57
C ALA A 143 -1.23 -11.34 -6.51
N ALA A 144 -0.07 -10.99 -5.94
CA ALA A 144 0.41 -9.61 -5.82
C ALA A 144 0.67 -8.95 -7.17
N VAL A 145 1.16 -9.70 -8.16
CA VAL A 145 1.33 -9.17 -9.52
C VAL A 145 -0.03 -8.84 -10.12
N GLY A 146 -1.02 -9.72 -9.95
CA GLY A 146 -2.39 -9.48 -10.39
C GLY A 146 -3.03 -8.26 -9.71
N THR A 147 -3.05 -8.23 -8.37
CA THR A 147 -3.62 -7.08 -7.63
C THR A 147 -2.84 -5.80 -7.91
N GLY A 148 -1.51 -5.88 -7.94
CA GLY A 148 -0.61 -4.78 -8.25
C GLY A 148 -0.84 -4.19 -9.65
N PHE A 149 -1.17 -5.02 -10.64
CA PHE A 149 -1.56 -4.56 -11.97
C PHE A 149 -2.83 -3.69 -11.91
N PHE A 150 -3.89 -4.18 -11.26
CA PHE A 150 -5.15 -3.43 -11.14
C PHE A 150 -4.98 -2.14 -10.31
N ILE A 151 -4.27 -2.21 -9.18
CA ILE A 151 -3.94 -1.04 -8.36
C ILE A 151 -3.19 0.02 -9.20
N GLY A 152 -2.21 -0.43 -9.99
CA GLY A 152 -1.43 0.43 -10.86
C GLY A 152 -2.25 1.05 -11.98
N LEU A 153 -3.18 0.27 -12.56
CA LEU A 153 -4.12 0.74 -13.57
C LEU A 153 -5.04 1.82 -13.00
N THR A 154 -5.64 1.58 -11.83
CA THR A 154 -6.48 2.54 -11.12
C THR A 154 -5.73 3.84 -10.85
N ALA A 155 -4.51 3.76 -10.32
CA ALA A 155 -3.69 4.94 -10.05
C ALA A 155 -3.30 5.68 -11.34
N LYS A 156 -2.95 4.96 -12.42
CA LYS A 156 -2.63 5.55 -13.72
C LYS A 156 -3.78 6.39 -14.26
N TYR A 157 -5.02 5.92 -14.12
CA TYR A 157 -6.20 6.67 -14.58
C TYR A 157 -6.60 7.80 -13.63
N LEU A 158 -6.44 7.65 -12.31
CA LEU A 158 -6.80 8.69 -11.33
C LEU A 158 -5.82 9.87 -11.30
N LEU A 159 -4.51 9.60 -11.44
CA LEU A 159 -3.46 10.59 -11.27
C LEU A 159 -3.61 11.86 -12.14
N PRO A 160 -3.95 11.76 -13.44
CA PRO A 160 -4.16 12.95 -14.28
C PRO A 160 -5.26 13.89 -13.75
N PHE A 161 -6.34 13.34 -13.18
CA PHE A 161 -7.43 14.15 -12.62
C PHE A 161 -7.03 14.78 -11.29
N LEU A 162 -6.35 14.02 -10.42
CA LEU A 162 -5.87 14.54 -9.13
C LEU A 162 -4.78 15.61 -9.28
N LYS A 163 -3.92 15.46 -10.30
CA LYS A 163 -2.90 16.47 -10.61
C LYS A 163 -3.49 17.81 -11.06
N LYS A 164 -4.62 17.79 -11.77
CA LYS A 164 -5.34 19.02 -12.15
C LYS A 164 -5.96 19.76 -10.96
N ILE A 165 -6.24 19.07 -9.85
CA ILE A 165 -6.78 19.66 -8.62
C ILE A 165 -5.65 20.29 -7.77
N THR A 166 -4.42 19.81 -7.95
CA THR A 166 -3.23 20.23 -7.18
C THR A 166 -2.41 21.33 -7.83
N LEU A 167 -2.52 21.49 -9.15
CA LEU A 167 -1.99 22.60 -9.95
C LEU A 167 -2.91 23.82 -9.83
#